data_AF-A0A6V8PAE3-F1
#
_entry.id   AF-A0A6V8PAE3-F1
#
_cell.length_a   1.000
_cell.length_b   1.000
_cell.length_c   1.000
_cell.angle_alpha   90.00
_cell.angle_beta   90.00
_cell.angle_gamma   90.00
#
_symmetry.space_group_name_H-M   'P 1'
#
loop_
_entity.id
_entity.type
_entity.pdbx_description
1 polymer ?
#
loop_
_entity_poly.entity_id
_entity_poly.type
_entity_poly.pdbx_seq_one_letter_code
_entity_poly.pdbx_strand_id
1 'polypeptide(L)'
;MARSWRGSVLAYLSGRSTEYGEHIRMFNKYAKTEDFKRDMKDREERSKFYQSLSKERLQSITEFELGEIILRLWASQLWGNKEYLVQKLLADNTLDTIKEKLSDLLWGEDPIERRYEGFLRRVKGLGPASITELLSHVHPTEGGIWNDKARKALTFWDVIDV
;
A
#
# COMPACT_ATOMS: atom_id res chain seq x y z
N MET A 1 5.33 34.75 35.11
CA MET A 1 4.75 34.59 33.76
C MET A 1 4.69 33.10 33.37
N ALA A 2 3.82 32.29 34.00
CA ALA A 2 3.75 30.83 33.73
C ALA A 2 2.31 30.27 33.60
N ARG A 3 1.29 31.13 33.62
CA ARG A 3 -0.12 30.71 33.60
C ARG A 3 -0.76 30.62 32.20
N SER A 4 -0.14 31.19 31.16
CA SER A 4 -0.74 31.23 29.81
C SER A 4 -0.52 29.98 28.95
N TRP A 5 0.54 29.19 29.21
CA TRP A 5 0.89 28.05 28.36
C TRP A 5 0.02 26.81 28.61
N ARG A 6 -0.40 26.57 29.85
CA ARG A 6 -1.22 25.39 30.19
C ARG A 6 -2.61 25.42 29.56
N GLY A 7 -3.22 26.60 29.44
CA GLY A 7 -4.53 26.76 28.81
C GLY A 7 -4.51 26.46 27.31
N SER A 8 -3.50 26.98 26.59
CA SER A 8 -3.33 26.74 25.15
C SER A 8 -3.02 25.28 24.82
N VAL A 9 -2.18 24.62 25.63
CA VAL A 9 -1.87 23.19 25.45
C VAL A 9 -3.09 22.32 25.73
N LEU A 10 -3.85 22.58 26.80
CA LEU A 10 -5.07 21.82 27.11
C LEU A 10 -6.16 22.02 26.06
N ALA A 11 -6.35 23.25 25.57
CA ALA A 11 -7.29 23.54 24.50
C ALA A 11 -6.91 22.82 23.19
N TYR A 12 -5.62 22.86 22.83
CA TYR A 12 -5.07 22.15 21.68
C TYR A 12 -5.26 20.63 21.78
N LEU A 13 -4.93 20.03 22.94
CA LEU A 13 -5.12 18.60 23.18
C LEU A 13 -6.61 18.20 23.19
N SER A 14 -7.49 19.04 23.75
CA SER A 14 -8.94 18.79 23.74
C SER A 14 -9.57 18.91 22.34
N GLY A 15 -9.07 19.84 21.52
CA GLY A 15 -9.50 20.00 20.13
C GLY A 15 -9.17 18.76 19.30
N ARG A 16 -7.93 18.27 19.39
CA ARG A 16 -7.50 17.06 18.68
C ARG A 16 -8.20 15.79 19.14
N SER A 17 -8.43 15.64 20.45
CA SER A 17 -9.22 14.52 20.97
C SER A 17 -10.63 14.48 20.36
N THR A 18 -11.23 15.65 20.11
CA THR A 18 -12.56 15.75 19.50
C THR A 18 -12.55 15.38 18.01
N GLU A 19 -11.54 15.84 17.27
CA GLU A 19 -11.37 15.58 15.83
C GLU A 19 -11.05 14.11 15.54
N TYR A 20 -10.15 13.49 16.31
CA TYR A 20 -9.90 12.04 16.26
C TYR A 20 -11.16 11.23 16.56
N GLY A 21 -11.93 11.67 17.55
CA GLY A 21 -13.22 11.08 17.88
C GLY A 21 -14.21 11.12 16.72
N GLU A 22 -14.19 12.16 15.88
CA GLU A 22 -15.05 12.26 14.70
C GLU A 22 -14.67 11.24 13.63
N HIS A 23 -13.38 11.13 13.28
CA HIS A 23 -12.92 10.13 12.32
C HIS A 23 -13.22 8.70 12.76
N ILE A 24 -13.07 8.39 14.05
CA ILE A 24 -13.44 7.08 14.62
C ILE A 24 -14.96 6.85 14.48
N ARG A 25 -15.79 7.87 14.77
CA ARG A 25 -17.25 7.76 14.58
C ARG A 25 -17.62 7.55 13.12
N MET A 26 -17.00 8.27 12.20
CA MET A 26 -17.21 8.12 10.75
C MET A 26 -16.83 6.72 10.28
N PHE A 27 -15.67 6.21 10.71
CA PHE A 27 -15.23 4.85 10.40
C PHE A 27 -16.22 3.81 10.94
N ASN A 28 -16.65 3.94 12.20
CA ASN A 28 -17.63 3.02 12.80
C ASN A 28 -18.99 3.05 12.08
N LYS A 29 -19.37 4.18 11.47
CA LYS A 29 -20.57 4.27 10.63
C LYS A 29 -20.34 3.56 9.30
N TYR A 30 -19.21 3.81 8.64
CA TYR A 30 -18.82 3.13 7.41
C TYR A 30 -18.71 1.61 7.59
N ALA A 31 -18.13 1.14 8.69
CA ALA A 31 -17.96 -0.29 9.00
C ALA A 31 -19.29 -1.08 9.10
N LYS A 32 -20.44 -0.39 9.14
CA LYS A 32 -21.78 -0.99 9.18
C LYS A 32 -22.49 -0.99 7.81
N THR A 33 -21.88 -0.43 6.77
CA THR A 33 -22.51 -0.33 5.44
C THR A 33 -22.24 -1.58 4.60
N GLU A 34 -23.03 -1.77 3.53
CA GLU A 34 -22.77 -2.79 2.52
C GLU A 34 -21.50 -2.49 1.71
N ASP A 35 -21.12 -1.22 1.57
CA ASP A 35 -19.87 -0.82 0.94
C ASP A 35 -18.66 -1.39 1.71
N PHE A 36 -18.66 -1.30 3.04
CA PHE A 36 -17.60 -1.91 3.85
C PHE A 36 -17.50 -3.43 3.65
N LYS A 37 -18.63 -4.13 3.59
CA LYS A 37 -18.63 -5.58 3.31
C LYS A 37 -18.05 -5.89 1.93
N ARG A 38 -18.41 -5.10 0.91
CA ARG A 38 -17.87 -5.23 -0.45
C ARG A 38 -16.36 -4.97 -0.47
N ASP A 39 -15.90 -3.92 0.20
CA ASP A 39 -14.49 -3.53 0.24
C ASP A 39 -13.64 -4.56 1.00
N MET A 40 -14.18 -5.12 2.10
CA MET A 40 -13.54 -6.23 2.82
C MET A 40 -13.45 -7.51 1.98
N LYS A 41 -14.50 -7.83 1.22
CA LYS A 41 -14.49 -8.96 0.30
C LYS A 41 -13.48 -8.76 -0.84
N ASP A 42 -13.45 -7.59 -1.48
CA ASP A 42 -12.47 -7.26 -2.51
C ASP A 42 -11.04 -7.38 -1.96
N ARG A 43 -10.79 -6.85 -0.75
CA ARG A 43 -9.50 -7.01 -0.06
C ARG A 43 -9.13 -8.48 0.15
N GLU A 44 -10.07 -9.31 0.61
CA GLU A 44 -9.84 -10.74 0.84
C GLU A 44 -9.51 -11.48 -0.47
N GLU A 45 -10.26 -11.21 -1.54
CA GLU A 45 -10.04 -11.82 -2.86
C GLU A 45 -8.67 -11.43 -3.46
N ARG A 46 -8.26 -10.17 -3.26
CA ARG A 46 -6.92 -9.69 -3.66
C ARG A 46 -5.82 -10.34 -2.85
N SER A 47 -5.97 -10.41 -1.52
CA SER A 47 -5.00 -11.09 -0.67
C SER A 47 -4.84 -12.55 -1.08
N LYS A 48 -5.93 -13.28 -1.31
CA LYS A 48 -5.87 -14.67 -1.80
C LYS A 48 -5.14 -14.78 -3.14
N PHE A 49 -5.42 -13.87 -4.08
CA PHE A 49 -4.73 -13.84 -5.36
C PHE A 49 -3.21 -13.66 -5.19
N TYR A 50 -2.76 -12.63 -4.47
CA TYR A 50 -1.31 -12.37 -4.33
C TYR A 50 -0.60 -13.43 -3.49
N GLN A 51 -1.26 -13.97 -2.46
CA GLN A 51 -0.72 -15.08 -1.65
C GLN A 51 -0.59 -16.38 -2.44
N SER A 52 -1.37 -16.56 -3.51
CA SER A 52 -1.25 -17.73 -4.40
C SER A 52 -0.06 -17.67 -5.36
N LEU A 53 0.57 -16.49 -5.52
CA LEU A 53 1.70 -16.30 -6.43
C LEU A 53 2.99 -16.82 -5.81
N SER A 54 3.22 -18.13 -5.84
CA SER A 54 4.47 -18.74 -5.33
C SER A 54 5.71 -18.20 -6.05
N LYS A 55 6.89 -18.41 -5.45
CA LYS A 55 8.17 -18.03 -6.07
C LYS A 55 8.33 -18.66 -7.45
N GLU A 56 8.00 -19.94 -7.59
CA GLU A 56 8.06 -20.71 -8.85
C GLU A 56 7.04 -20.20 -9.88
N ARG A 57 5.84 -19.85 -9.41
CA ARG A 57 4.80 -19.27 -10.28
C ARG A 57 5.28 -17.94 -10.85
N LEU A 58 5.85 -17.06 -10.02
CA LEU A 58 6.36 -15.76 -10.44
C LEU A 58 7.50 -15.88 -11.47
N GLN A 59 8.36 -16.90 -11.38
CA GLN A 59 9.42 -17.11 -12.37
C GLN A 59 8.90 -17.53 -13.75
N SER A 60 7.72 -18.17 -13.81
CA SER A 60 7.13 -18.70 -15.04
C SER A 60 6.09 -17.78 -15.70
N ILE A 61 5.80 -16.61 -15.14
CA ILE A 61 4.78 -15.71 -15.71
C ILE A 61 5.16 -15.19 -17.11
N THR A 62 4.17 -14.93 -17.92
CA THR A 62 4.26 -14.22 -19.21
C THR A 62 4.08 -12.72 -19.02
N GLU A 63 4.31 -11.93 -20.08
CA GLU A 63 3.98 -10.49 -20.08
C GLU A 63 2.49 -10.23 -19.84
N PHE A 64 1.63 -11.11 -20.36
CA PHE A 64 0.19 -11.02 -20.14
C PHE A 64 -0.16 -11.21 -18.66
N GLU A 65 0.36 -12.28 -18.03
CA GLU A 65 0.13 -12.56 -16.61
C GLU A 65 0.76 -11.48 -15.71
N LEU A 66 1.90 -10.90 -16.10
CA LEU A 66 2.43 -9.71 -15.43
C LEU A 66 1.43 -8.55 -15.49
N GLY A 67 0.83 -8.31 -16.65
CA GLY A 67 -0.23 -7.32 -16.82
C GLY A 67 -1.39 -7.56 -15.86
N GLU A 68 -1.85 -8.81 -15.73
CA GLU A 68 -2.91 -9.17 -14.77
C GLU A 68 -2.52 -8.87 -13.32
N ILE A 69 -1.30 -9.23 -12.91
CA ILE A 69 -0.80 -8.96 -11.55
C ILE A 69 -0.78 -7.46 -11.27
N ILE A 70 -0.22 -6.66 -12.19
CA ILE A 70 -0.04 -5.22 -11.98
C ILE A 70 -1.36 -4.48 -12.07
N LEU A 71 -2.20 -4.77 -13.07
CA LEU A 71 -3.48 -4.09 -13.26
C LEU A 71 -4.51 -4.46 -12.21
N ARG A 72 -4.32 -5.57 -11.50
CA ARG A 72 -5.18 -5.91 -10.38
C ARG A 72 -5.03 -4.88 -9.27
N LEU A 73 -3.84 -4.36 -8.95
CA LEU A 73 -3.59 -3.39 -7.87
C LEU A 73 -4.60 -2.22 -7.85
N TRP A 74 -4.98 -1.77 -6.65
CA TRP A 74 -5.71 -0.53 -6.43
C TRP A 74 -4.89 0.67 -6.88
N ALA A 75 -3.58 0.68 -6.61
CA ALA A 75 -2.68 1.73 -7.08
C ALA A 75 -2.70 1.89 -8.62
N SER A 76 -2.90 0.79 -9.35
CA SER A 76 -3.00 0.81 -10.81
C SER A 76 -4.32 1.41 -11.32
N GLN A 77 -5.38 1.43 -10.51
CA GLN A 77 -6.65 2.04 -10.91
C GLN A 77 -6.58 3.57 -11.03
N LEU A 78 -5.53 4.19 -10.50
CA LEU A 78 -5.28 5.64 -10.66
C LEU A 78 -4.78 6.00 -12.06
N TRP A 79 -4.37 5.01 -12.86
CA TRP A 79 -3.90 5.22 -14.23
C TRP A 79 -5.06 5.22 -15.21
N GLY A 80 -5.21 6.32 -15.97
CA GLY A 80 -6.22 6.43 -17.02
C GLY A 80 -5.97 5.51 -18.21
N ASN A 81 -4.69 5.27 -18.55
CA ASN A 81 -4.27 4.34 -19.61
C ASN A 81 -3.52 3.16 -18.97
N LYS A 82 -4.22 2.04 -18.81
CA LYS A 82 -3.74 0.84 -18.13
C LYS A 82 -2.74 0.06 -18.98
N GLU A 83 -2.99 0.02 -20.28
CA GLU A 83 -2.10 -0.62 -21.27
C GLU A 83 -0.74 0.08 -21.26
N TYR A 84 -0.73 1.42 -21.20
CA TYR A 84 0.49 2.20 -21.12
C TYR A 84 1.28 1.91 -19.84
N LEU A 85 0.63 1.69 -18.69
CA LEU A 85 1.32 1.33 -17.46
C LEU A 85 2.14 0.04 -17.63
N VAL A 86 1.52 -1.01 -18.18
CA VAL A 86 2.18 -2.31 -18.37
C VAL A 86 3.26 -2.22 -19.44
N GLN A 87 2.98 -1.55 -20.56
CA GLN A 87 3.97 -1.34 -21.63
C GLN A 87 5.18 -0.56 -21.14
N LYS A 88 4.96 0.51 -20.35
CA LYS A 88 6.05 1.28 -19.77
C LYS A 88 6.87 0.46 -18.78
N LEU A 89 6.22 -0.34 -17.94
CA LEU A 89 6.90 -1.24 -17.02
C LEU A 89 7.83 -2.22 -17.76
N LEU A 90 7.38 -2.78 -18.88
CA LEU A 90 8.17 -3.68 -19.74
C LEU A 90 9.21 -2.96 -20.61
N ALA A 91 9.00 -1.68 -20.93
CA ALA A 91 9.98 -0.88 -21.67
C ALA A 91 11.14 -0.43 -20.77
N ASP A 92 10.85 -0.09 -19.52
CA ASP A 92 11.84 0.40 -18.56
C ASP A 92 12.60 -0.73 -17.84
N ASN A 93 12.13 -1.99 -17.96
CA ASN A 93 12.69 -3.16 -17.26
C ASN A 93 12.53 -4.44 -18.11
N THR A 94 13.46 -5.39 -18.02
CA THR A 94 13.23 -6.71 -18.64
C THR A 94 12.23 -7.53 -17.83
N LEU A 95 11.44 -8.39 -18.50
CA LEU A 95 10.51 -9.30 -17.83
C LEU A 95 11.24 -10.15 -16.77
N ASP A 96 12.43 -10.67 -17.08
CA ASP A 96 13.22 -11.47 -16.13
C ASP A 96 13.62 -10.68 -14.88
N THR A 97 13.99 -9.41 -15.03
CA THR A 97 14.28 -8.54 -13.87
C THR A 97 13.04 -8.37 -12.99
N ILE A 98 11.88 -8.16 -13.61
CA ILE A 98 10.62 -8.01 -12.87
C ILE A 98 10.28 -9.30 -12.13
N LYS A 99 10.40 -10.46 -12.78
CA LYS A 99 10.15 -11.77 -12.17
C LYS A 99 11.03 -12.01 -10.96
N GLU A 100 12.34 -11.85 -11.14
CA GLU A 100 13.33 -12.03 -10.08
C GLU A 100 13.02 -11.11 -8.89
N LYS A 101 12.81 -9.82 -9.15
CA LYS A 101 12.57 -8.85 -8.07
C LYS A 101 11.19 -8.99 -7.44
N LEU A 102 10.17 -9.37 -8.18
CA LEU A 102 8.85 -9.64 -7.60
C LEU A 102 8.88 -10.90 -6.73
N SER A 103 9.59 -11.94 -7.15
CA SER A 103 9.84 -13.13 -6.33
C SER A 103 10.59 -12.79 -5.04
N ASP A 104 11.64 -11.97 -5.12
CA ASP A 104 12.41 -11.53 -3.96
C ASP A 104 11.60 -10.62 -3.03
N LEU A 105 10.81 -9.70 -3.59
CA LEU A 105 9.93 -8.81 -2.83
C LEU A 105 8.95 -9.60 -1.96
N LEU A 106 8.29 -10.61 -2.54
CA LEU A 106 7.22 -11.33 -1.89
C LEU A 106 7.70 -12.54 -1.06
N TRP A 107 8.81 -13.17 -1.44
CA TRP A 107 9.25 -14.45 -0.84
C TRP A 107 10.76 -14.53 -0.60
N GLY A 108 11.48 -13.41 -0.69
CA GLY A 108 12.89 -13.34 -0.30
C GLY A 108 13.07 -13.56 1.19
N GLU A 109 14.26 -14.03 1.57
CA GLU A 109 14.64 -14.32 2.96
C GLU A 109 15.13 -13.07 3.71
N ASP A 110 15.53 -12.03 2.98
CA ASP A 110 15.94 -10.76 3.56
C ASP A 110 14.77 -10.07 4.31
N PRO A 111 15.06 -9.22 5.30
CA PRO A 111 14.05 -8.38 5.95
C PRO A 111 13.19 -7.59 4.95
N ILE A 112 11.90 -7.36 5.30
CA ILE A 112 10.92 -6.74 4.40
C ILE A 112 11.36 -5.37 3.86
N GLU A 113 12.06 -4.59 4.68
CA GLU A 113 12.62 -3.29 4.30
C GLU A 113 13.71 -3.42 3.24
N ARG A 114 14.57 -4.43 3.31
CA ARG A 114 15.63 -4.67 2.33
C ARG A 114 15.06 -5.16 1.01
N ARG A 115 14.06 -6.06 1.07
CA ARG A 115 13.29 -6.53 -0.10
C ARG A 115 12.59 -5.36 -0.80
N TYR A 116 11.92 -4.49 -0.03
CA TYR A 116 11.28 -3.27 -0.53
C TYR A 116 12.28 -2.33 -1.22
N GLU A 117 13.39 -1.99 -0.56
CA GLU A 117 14.44 -1.13 -1.13
C GLU A 117 15.10 -1.75 -2.37
N GLY A 118 15.30 -3.07 -2.34
CA GLY A 118 15.81 -3.85 -3.47
C GLY A 118 14.91 -3.70 -4.69
N PHE A 119 13.60 -3.92 -4.52
CA PHE A 119 12.63 -3.76 -5.59
C PHE A 119 12.57 -2.31 -6.10
N LEU A 120 12.40 -1.33 -5.20
CA LEU A 120 12.26 0.08 -5.54
C LEU A 120 13.45 0.62 -6.35
N ARG A 121 14.67 0.16 -6.06
CA ARG A 121 15.87 0.59 -6.79
C ARG A 121 16.04 -0.09 -8.15
N ARG A 122 15.48 -1.28 -8.33
CA ARG A 122 15.75 -2.14 -9.51
C ARG A 122 14.61 -2.19 -10.51
N VAL A 123 13.37 -1.97 -10.07
CA VAL A 123 12.18 -1.97 -10.92
C VAL A 123 11.61 -0.56 -11.01
N LYS A 124 11.67 0.02 -12.20
CA LYS A 124 11.07 1.33 -12.50
C LYS A 124 9.59 1.21 -12.81
N GLY A 125 8.82 2.27 -12.57
CA GLY A 125 7.40 2.35 -12.96
C GLY A 125 6.42 1.95 -11.87
N LEU A 126 6.87 1.33 -10.78
CA LEU A 126 6.05 1.03 -9.60
C LEU A 126 6.55 1.83 -8.40
N GLY A 127 5.69 2.69 -7.87
CA GLY A 127 6.01 3.53 -6.72
C GLY A 127 5.72 2.86 -5.37
N PRO A 128 6.01 3.56 -4.25
CA PRO A 128 5.77 3.04 -2.90
C PRO A 128 4.35 2.51 -2.67
N ALA A 129 3.33 3.17 -3.24
CA ALA A 129 1.95 2.74 -3.12
C ALA A 129 1.72 1.33 -3.68
N SER A 130 2.23 1.04 -4.88
CA SER A 130 2.10 -0.28 -5.53
C SER A 130 2.89 -1.36 -4.79
N ILE A 131 4.14 -1.05 -4.41
CA ILE A 131 5.04 -2.02 -3.78
C ILE A 131 4.52 -2.39 -2.37
N THR A 132 4.12 -1.40 -1.58
CA THR A 132 3.57 -1.65 -0.24
C THR A 132 2.16 -2.26 -0.28
N GLU A 133 1.37 -2.03 -1.34
CA GLU A 133 0.12 -2.75 -1.55
C GLU A 133 0.38 -4.26 -1.74
N LEU A 134 1.30 -4.62 -2.64
CA LEU A 134 1.72 -6.02 -2.84
C LEU A 134 2.17 -6.67 -1.52
N LEU A 135 3.07 -6.01 -0.79
CA LEU A 135 3.53 -6.49 0.51
C LEU A 135 2.40 -6.61 1.53
N SER A 136 1.47 -5.66 1.59
CA SER A 136 0.36 -5.69 2.55
C SER A 136 -0.63 -6.84 2.32
N HIS A 137 -0.70 -7.35 1.10
CA HIS A 137 -1.51 -8.53 0.77
C HIS A 137 -0.82 -9.83 1.18
N VAL A 138 0.50 -9.94 0.98
CA VAL A 138 1.26 -11.16 1.26
C VAL A 138 1.72 -11.24 2.71
N HIS A 139 2.19 -10.13 3.28
CA HIS A 139 2.75 -9.99 4.63
C HIS A 139 2.00 -8.93 5.45
N PRO A 140 0.70 -9.12 5.75
CA PRO A 140 -0.15 -8.08 6.36
C PRO A 140 0.27 -7.67 7.78
N THR A 141 1.14 -8.43 8.43
CA THR A 141 1.64 -8.17 9.80
C THR A 141 3.03 -7.54 9.84
N GLU A 142 3.72 -7.45 8.71
CA GLU A 142 5.10 -6.94 8.63
C GLU A 142 5.18 -5.51 8.09
N GLY A 143 4.08 -4.96 7.57
CA GLY A 143 4.06 -3.61 7.02
C GLY A 143 2.64 -3.11 6.71
N GLY A 144 2.57 -1.83 6.34
CA GLY A 144 1.34 -1.15 5.94
C GLY A 144 1.46 -0.49 4.57
N ILE A 145 0.31 -0.10 4.00
CA ILE A 145 0.26 0.62 2.73
C ILE A 145 0.88 2.01 2.91
N TRP A 146 1.79 2.38 2.02
CA TRP A 146 2.45 3.68 1.98
C TRP A 146 2.04 4.47 0.72
N ASN A 147 0.86 5.08 0.79
CA ASN A 147 0.31 5.95 -0.26
C ASN A 147 0.02 7.36 0.28
N ASP A 148 -0.47 8.25 -0.58
CA ASP A 148 -0.80 9.63 -0.20
C ASP A 148 -1.82 9.72 0.94
N LYS A 149 -2.84 8.85 0.94
CA LYS A 149 -3.87 8.81 1.98
C LYS A 149 -3.30 8.35 3.32
N ALA A 150 -2.48 7.30 3.32
CA ALA A 150 -1.81 6.80 4.52
C ALA A 150 -0.87 7.84 5.11
N ARG A 151 -0.05 8.51 4.27
CA ARG A 151 0.83 9.59 4.74
C ARG A 151 0.04 10.72 5.35
N LYS A 152 -0.96 11.26 4.65
CA LYS A 152 -1.82 12.34 5.17
C LYS A 152 -2.49 11.97 6.49
N ALA A 153 -2.98 10.74 6.60
CA ALA A 153 -3.53 10.24 7.86
C ALA A 153 -2.45 10.25 8.95
N LEU A 154 -1.31 9.60 8.73
CA LEU A 154 -0.24 9.52 9.74
C LEU A 154 0.30 10.90 10.15
N THR A 155 0.38 11.87 9.23
CA THR A 155 0.70 13.27 9.54
C THR A 155 -0.39 13.90 10.40
N PHE A 156 -1.65 13.69 10.05
CA PHE A 156 -2.78 14.19 10.85
C PHE A 156 -2.82 13.60 12.27
N TRP A 157 -2.32 12.38 12.44
CA TRP A 157 -2.17 11.72 13.74
C TRP A 157 -0.84 12.06 14.44
N ASP A 158 -0.01 12.96 13.88
CA ASP A 158 1.36 13.28 14.34
C ASP A 158 2.24 12.04 14.59
N VAL A 159 2.03 10.98 13.82
CA VAL A 159 2.88 9.78 13.86
C VAL A 159 4.15 10.02 13.05
N ILE A 160 4.06 10.85 12.01
CA ILE A 160 5.18 11.21 11.13
C ILE A 160 5.16 12.71 10.84
N ASP A 161 6.35 13.27 10.66
CA ASP A 161 6.55 14.59 10.04
C ASP A 161 6.86 14.39 8.54
N VAL A 162 6.35 15.27 7.68
CA VAL A 162 6.53 15.20 6.21
C VAL A 162 7.13 16.48 5.68
#